data_AF-A0A7S3ZH35-F1
#
_entry.id   AF-A0A7S3ZH35-F1
#
_cell.length_a   1.000
_cell.length_b   1.000
_cell.length_c   1.000
_cell.angle_alpha   90.00
_cell.angle_beta   90.00
_cell.angle_gamma   90.00
#
_symmetry.space_group_name_H-M   'P 1'
#
loop_
_entity.id
_entity.type
_entity.pdbx_description
1 polymer ?
#
loop_
_entity_poly.entity_id
_entity_poly.type
_entity_poly.pdbx_seq_one_letter_code
_entity_poly.pdbx_strand_id
1 'polypeptide(L)'
;VAAKAAPLRQAFNILNEYLQKVPEETAVAHDLYFKTYAYWADLEMRCFGDREESRIQWEALISKNLQDARAWRAYIAQEKVFGTVEDTRKVYKRAVNALNPTNWELPRICEEWVRFERECGDLESLKDASEKTDLRVTQAQQAQQKENEKLYQQQAEQYAAAAAAAAANTKAKPARGDEK
;
A
#
# COMPACT_ATOMS: atom_id res chain seq x y z
N VAL A 1 -18.63 15.69 -25.99
CA VAL A 1 -18.08 14.87 -24.88
C VAL A 1 -18.66 15.31 -23.54
N ALA A 2 -18.59 16.60 -23.19
CA ALA A 2 -19.12 17.15 -21.92
C ALA A 2 -20.58 16.78 -21.58
N ALA A 3 -21.51 16.80 -22.54
CA ALA A 3 -22.93 16.50 -22.27
C ALA A 3 -23.21 15.04 -21.83
N LYS A 4 -22.33 14.09 -22.18
CA LYS A 4 -22.47 12.68 -21.75
C LYS A 4 -21.79 12.39 -20.41
N ALA A 5 -20.87 13.27 -19.99
CA ALA A 5 -20.14 13.13 -18.73
C ALA A 5 -20.99 13.53 -17.52
N ALA A 6 -21.86 14.54 -17.68
CA ALA A 6 -22.67 15.11 -16.60
C ALA A 6 -23.49 14.07 -15.79
N PRO A 7 -24.29 13.16 -16.40
CA PRO A 7 -25.06 12.18 -15.63
C PRO A 7 -24.17 11.14 -14.93
N LEU A 8 -23.03 10.78 -15.53
CA LEU A 8 -22.09 9.83 -14.94
C LEU A 8 -21.33 10.45 -13.76
N ARG A 9 -20.89 11.71 -13.89
CA ARG A 9 -20.31 12.51 -12.81
C ARG A 9 -21.28 12.65 -11.64
N GLN A 10 -22.57 12.89 -11.93
CA GLN A 10 -23.61 12.94 -10.90
C GLN A 10 -23.78 11.58 -10.20
N ALA A 11 -23.81 10.47 -10.94
CA ALA A 11 -23.90 9.13 -10.35
C ALA A 11 -22.68 8.81 -9.46
N PHE A 12 -21.47 9.19 -9.89
CA PHE A 12 -20.27 9.05 -9.08
C PHE A 12 -20.35 9.89 -7.80
N ASN A 13 -20.81 11.13 -7.87
CA ASN A 13 -20.97 11.98 -6.68
C ASN A 13 -21.93 11.37 -5.67
N ILE A 14 -23.07 10.84 -6.13
CA ILE A 14 -24.04 10.14 -5.28
C ILE A 14 -23.36 8.93 -4.62
N LEU A 15 -22.65 8.11 -5.40
CA LEU A 15 -21.91 6.96 -4.86
C LEU A 15 -20.89 7.40 -3.81
N ASN A 16 -20.14 8.47 -4.06
CA ASN A 16 -19.16 9.01 -3.14
C ASN A 16 -19.80 9.51 -1.82
N GLU A 17 -20.96 10.15 -1.88
CA GLU A 17 -21.73 10.52 -0.68
C GLU A 17 -22.15 9.30 0.14
N TYR A 18 -22.47 8.18 -0.50
CA TYR A 18 -22.72 6.93 0.20
C TYR A 18 -21.43 6.33 0.79
N LEU A 19 -20.31 6.40 0.06
CA LEU A 19 -19.02 5.91 0.55
C LEU A 19 -18.54 6.65 1.78
N GLN A 20 -18.74 7.97 1.86
CA GLN A 20 -18.41 8.78 3.03
C GLN A 20 -19.15 8.36 4.31
N LYS A 21 -20.29 7.67 4.18
CA LYS A 21 -21.05 7.13 5.33
C LYS A 21 -20.50 5.79 5.81
N VAL A 22 -19.63 5.13 5.03
CA VAL A 22 -19.00 3.87 5.41
C VAL A 22 -17.81 4.19 6.32
N PRO A 23 -17.66 3.51 7.47
CA PRO A 23 -16.52 3.71 8.35
C PRO A 23 -15.19 3.47 7.63
N GLU A 24 -14.35 4.51 7.57
CA GLU A 24 -13.09 4.50 6.78
C GLU A 24 -12.10 3.45 7.28
N GLU A 25 -12.14 3.08 8.56
CA GLU A 25 -11.19 2.16 9.20
C GLU A 25 -11.36 0.69 8.79
N THR A 26 -12.43 0.35 8.07
CA THR A 26 -12.68 -1.03 7.66
C THR A 26 -11.89 -1.39 6.40
N ALA A 27 -11.30 -2.59 6.37
CA ALA A 27 -10.62 -3.09 5.17
C ALA A 27 -11.55 -3.13 3.93
N VAL A 28 -12.85 -3.35 4.16
CA VAL A 28 -13.88 -3.32 3.13
C VAL A 28 -14.05 -1.91 2.54
N ALA A 29 -14.01 -0.87 3.38
CA ALA A 29 -14.06 0.52 2.92
C ALA A 29 -12.86 0.83 2.03
N HIS A 30 -11.63 0.47 2.43
CA HIS A 30 -10.42 0.71 1.63
C HIS A 30 -10.49 0.05 0.24
N ASP A 31 -10.97 -1.19 0.17
CA ASP A 31 -11.12 -1.89 -1.12
C ASP A 31 -12.21 -1.25 -2.00
N LEU A 32 -13.32 -0.85 -1.39
CA LEU A 32 -14.41 -0.19 -2.09
C LEU A 32 -14.02 1.21 -2.59
N TYR A 33 -13.29 1.97 -1.77
CA TYR A 33 -12.70 3.25 -2.15
C TYR A 33 -11.75 3.07 -3.33
N PHE A 34 -10.80 2.14 -3.24
CA PHE A 34 -9.88 1.85 -4.34
C PHE A 34 -10.62 1.52 -5.64
N LYS A 35 -11.55 0.55 -5.61
CA LYS A 35 -12.30 0.14 -6.81
C LYS A 35 -13.10 1.29 -7.43
N THR A 36 -13.79 2.07 -6.59
CA THR A 36 -14.66 3.14 -7.07
C THR A 36 -13.86 4.29 -7.69
N TYR A 37 -12.85 4.78 -6.96
CA TYR A 37 -12.02 5.89 -7.44
C TYR A 37 -11.13 5.48 -8.62
N ALA A 38 -10.54 4.28 -8.60
CA ALA A 38 -9.72 3.80 -9.71
C ALA A 38 -10.54 3.62 -10.99
N TYR A 39 -11.75 3.07 -10.89
CA TYR A 39 -12.64 2.92 -12.03
C TYR A 39 -13.07 4.28 -12.58
N TRP A 40 -13.42 5.22 -11.69
CA TRP A 40 -13.82 6.56 -12.08
C TRP A 40 -12.69 7.35 -12.75
N ALA A 41 -11.48 7.28 -12.20
CA ALA A 41 -10.29 7.87 -12.81
C ALA A 41 -10.01 7.29 -14.21
N ASP A 42 -10.15 5.97 -14.40
CA ASP A 42 -9.98 5.35 -15.73
C ASP A 42 -11.08 5.79 -16.71
N LEU A 43 -12.33 5.94 -16.26
CA LEU A 43 -13.42 6.49 -17.07
C LEU A 43 -13.17 7.94 -17.48
N GLU A 44 -12.73 8.81 -16.55
CA GLU A 44 -12.39 10.21 -16.86
C GLU A 44 -11.32 10.30 -17.95
N MET A 45 -10.28 9.46 -17.87
CA MET A 45 -9.24 9.41 -18.89
C MET A 45 -9.70 8.85 -20.23
N ARG A 46 -10.35 7.69 -20.23
CA ARG A 46 -10.67 6.95 -21.46
C ARG A 46 -11.88 7.50 -22.19
N CYS A 47 -12.90 7.94 -21.46
CA CYS A 47 -14.18 8.35 -22.04
C CYS A 47 -14.29 9.86 -22.21
N PHE A 48 -13.72 10.63 -21.28
CA PHE A 48 -13.85 12.10 -21.29
C PHE A 48 -12.56 12.82 -21.67
N GLY A 49 -11.40 12.15 -21.54
CA GLY A 49 -10.09 12.74 -21.82
C GLY A 49 -9.68 13.79 -20.79
N ASP A 50 -10.31 13.79 -19.61
CA ASP A 50 -10.11 14.80 -18.58
C ASP A 50 -9.03 14.34 -17.58
N ARG A 51 -7.80 14.76 -17.86
CA ARG A 51 -6.63 14.37 -17.05
C ARG A 51 -6.63 15.02 -15.68
N GLU A 52 -7.05 16.28 -15.61
CA GLU A 52 -7.05 17.01 -14.33
C GLU A 52 -8.07 16.39 -13.39
N GLU A 53 -9.27 16.08 -13.88
CA GLU A 53 -10.27 15.39 -13.08
C GLU A 53 -9.78 14.02 -12.62
N SER A 54 -9.19 13.21 -13.52
CA SER A 54 -8.63 11.91 -13.12
C SER A 54 -7.58 12.03 -11.99
N ARG A 55 -6.69 13.02 -12.09
CA ARG A 55 -5.70 13.31 -11.03
C ARG A 55 -6.38 13.67 -9.72
N ILE A 56 -7.40 14.52 -9.73
CA ILE A 56 -8.18 14.88 -8.54
C ILE A 56 -8.71 13.62 -7.84
N GLN A 57 -9.18 12.63 -8.61
CA GLN A 57 -9.70 11.38 -8.05
C GLN A 57 -8.59 10.51 -7.43
N TRP A 58 -7.41 10.44 -8.07
CA TRP A 58 -6.26 9.74 -7.47
C TRP A 58 -5.76 10.43 -6.20
N GLU A 59 -5.66 11.76 -6.20
CA GLU A 59 -5.27 12.53 -5.01
C GLU A 59 -6.29 12.34 -3.88
N ALA A 60 -7.58 12.34 -4.19
CA ALA A 60 -8.64 12.06 -3.22
C ALA A 60 -8.52 10.64 -2.63
N LEU A 61 -8.23 9.63 -3.46
CA LEU A 61 -8.01 8.27 -2.98
C LEU A 61 -6.76 8.15 -2.08
N ILE A 62 -5.64 8.75 -2.52
CA ILE A 62 -4.37 8.71 -1.79
C ILE A 62 -4.45 9.45 -0.46
N SER A 63 -5.17 10.58 -0.41
CA SER A 63 -5.38 11.32 0.84
C SER A 63 -6.16 10.53 1.90
N LYS A 64 -7.03 9.60 1.48
CA LYS A 64 -7.74 8.68 2.39
C LYS A 64 -6.82 7.58 2.93
N ASN A 65 -5.99 6.99 2.07
CA ASN A 65 -5.04 5.96 2.49
C ASN A 65 -3.69 6.10 1.77
N LEU A 66 -2.79 6.85 2.41
CA LEU A 66 -1.45 7.10 1.87
C LEU A 66 -0.58 5.83 1.80
N GLN A 67 -0.94 4.80 2.57
CA GLN A 67 -0.19 3.53 2.65
C GLN A 67 -0.67 2.49 1.64
N ASP A 68 -1.71 2.77 0.86
CA ASP A 68 -2.20 1.83 -0.16
C ASP A 68 -1.29 1.84 -1.40
N ALA A 69 -0.35 0.90 -1.42
CA ALA A 69 0.55 0.70 -2.56
C ALA A 69 -0.19 0.40 -3.88
N ARG A 70 -1.40 -0.18 -3.83
CA ARG A 70 -2.20 -0.47 -5.02
C ARG A 70 -2.67 0.84 -5.67
N ALA A 71 -3.09 1.80 -4.87
CA ALA A 71 -3.50 3.13 -5.33
C ALA A 71 -2.33 3.86 -6.01
N TRP A 72 -1.15 3.87 -5.37
CA TRP A 72 0.06 4.46 -5.96
C TRP A 72 0.45 3.82 -7.29
N ARG A 73 0.46 2.48 -7.37
CA ARG A 73 0.82 1.77 -8.61
C ARG A 73 -0.19 2.01 -9.72
N ALA A 74 -1.48 2.06 -9.41
CA ALA A 74 -2.52 2.36 -10.40
C ALA A 74 -2.41 3.81 -10.91
N TYR A 75 -2.14 4.77 -10.02
CA TYR A 75 -1.90 6.16 -10.41
C TYR A 75 -0.66 6.30 -11.30
N ILE A 76 0.46 5.68 -10.92
CA ILE A 76 1.68 5.61 -11.75
C ILE A 76 1.39 5.00 -13.12
N ALA A 77 0.66 3.88 -13.17
CA ALA A 77 0.32 3.22 -14.42
C ALA A 77 -0.49 4.14 -15.35
N GLN A 78 -1.44 4.91 -14.81
CA GLN A 78 -2.21 5.86 -15.59
C GLN A 78 -1.36 7.04 -16.08
N GLU A 79 -0.50 7.60 -15.22
CA GLU A 79 0.44 8.67 -15.63
C GLU A 79 1.46 8.19 -16.66
N LYS A 80 1.88 6.93 -16.62
CA LYS A 80 2.75 6.36 -17.67
C LYS A 80 2.09 6.32 -19.05
N VAL A 81 0.77 6.09 -19.09
CA VAL A 81 0.02 5.96 -20.35
C VAL A 81 -0.38 7.32 -20.90
N PHE A 82 -0.82 8.21 -20.03
CA PHE A 82 -1.44 9.46 -20.45
C PHE A 82 -0.66 10.71 -20.01
N GLY A 83 0.17 10.61 -18.99
CA GLY A 83 0.94 11.71 -18.42
C GLY A 83 2.21 12.07 -19.18
N THR A 84 3.02 12.93 -18.58
CA THR A 84 4.37 13.23 -19.04
C THR A 84 5.40 12.41 -18.26
N VAL A 85 6.64 12.35 -18.76
CA VAL A 85 7.75 11.72 -18.03
C VAL A 85 7.95 12.42 -16.68
N GLU A 86 7.91 13.75 -16.65
CA GLU A 86 8.02 14.55 -15.42
C GLU A 86 6.90 14.27 -14.42
N ASP A 87 5.66 14.15 -14.88
CA ASP A 87 4.52 13.88 -13.99
C ASP A 87 4.59 12.47 -13.41
N THR A 88 4.90 11.48 -14.24
CA THR A 88 5.13 10.11 -13.79
C THR A 88 6.24 10.05 -12.74
N ARG A 89 7.35 10.76 -12.98
CA ARG A 89 8.48 10.87 -12.04
C ARG A 89 8.07 11.49 -10.70
N LYS A 90 7.23 12.53 -10.72
CA LYS A 90 6.71 13.14 -9.47
C LYS A 90 5.90 12.12 -8.67
N VAL A 91 5.06 11.32 -9.33
CA VAL A 91 4.26 10.29 -8.63
C VAL A 91 5.15 9.19 -8.05
N TYR A 92 6.15 8.70 -8.78
CA TYR A 92 7.13 7.74 -8.24
C TYR A 92 7.84 8.27 -6.99
N LYS A 93 8.37 9.50 -7.05
CA LYS A 93 9.05 10.17 -5.92
C LYS A 93 8.11 10.27 -4.71
N ARG A 94 6.85 10.62 -4.92
CA ARG A 94 5.84 10.71 -3.85
C ARG A 94 5.51 9.35 -3.25
N ALA A 95 5.28 8.33 -4.08
CA ALA A 95 4.95 6.98 -3.63
C ALA A 95 6.05 6.38 -2.75
N VAL A 96 7.30 6.47 -3.20
CA VAL A 96 8.46 5.91 -2.47
C VAL A 96 8.68 6.60 -1.11
N ASN A 97 8.38 7.91 -1.02
CA ASN A 97 8.47 8.65 0.23
C ASN A 97 7.26 8.43 1.15
N ALA A 98 6.07 8.22 0.60
CA ALA A 98 4.84 8.06 1.35
C ALA A 98 4.71 6.69 2.01
N LEU A 99 5.10 5.62 1.32
CA LEU A 99 4.93 4.25 1.81
C LEU A 99 5.85 3.94 2.99
N ASN A 100 5.35 3.22 3.98
CA ASN A 100 6.16 2.78 5.12
C ASN A 100 7.20 1.74 4.68
N PRO A 101 8.39 1.71 5.32
CA PRO A 101 9.40 0.68 5.05
C PRO A 101 8.92 -0.76 5.24
N THR A 102 7.91 -0.97 6.10
CA THR A 102 7.29 -2.29 6.34
C THR A 102 6.31 -2.70 5.24
N ASN A 103 5.99 -1.80 4.30
CA ASN A 103 5.12 -2.14 3.18
C ASN A 103 5.85 -3.06 2.19
N TRP A 104 5.32 -4.26 2.00
CA TRP A 104 5.93 -5.30 1.17
C TRP A 104 6.02 -4.94 -0.33
N GLU A 105 5.20 -4.00 -0.82
CA GLU A 105 5.23 -3.53 -2.21
C GLU A 105 6.23 -2.40 -2.44
N LEU A 106 6.80 -1.79 -1.38
CA LEU A 106 7.76 -0.69 -1.52
C LEU A 106 8.99 -1.07 -2.36
N PRO A 107 9.67 -2.22 -2.14
CA PRO A 107 10.82 -2.61 -2.95
C PRO A 107 10.47 -2.77 -4.43
N ARG A 108 9.27 -3.28 -4.73
CA ARG A 108 8.79 -3.43 -6.11
C ARG A 108 8.59 -2.07 -6.79
N ILE A 109 7.97 -1.11 -6.10
CA ILE A 109 7.77 0.24 -6.63
C ILE A 109 9.13 0.93 -6.85
N CYS A 110 10.09 0.71 -5.97
CA CYS A 110 11.46 1.21 -6.12
C CYS A 110 12.13 0.65 -7.38
N GLU A 111 12.06 -0.66 -7.60
CA GLU A 111 12.59 -1.31 -8.80
C GLU A 111 11.91 -0.78 -10.08
N GLU A 112 10.57 -0.67 -10.06
CA GLU A 112 9.79 -0.12 -11.17
C GLU A 112 10.20 1.34 -11.49
N TRP A 113 10.55 2.16 -10.48
CA TRP A 113 11.03 3.52 -10.68
C TRP A 113 12.42 3.57 -11.32
N VAL A 114 13.38 2.79 -10.81
CA VAL A 114 14.73 2.71 -11.42
C VAL A 114 14.62 2.25 -12.88
N ARG A 115 13.78 1.25 -13.16
CA ARG A 115 13.53 0.79 -14.52
C ARG A 115 12.93 1.90 -15.39
N PHE A 116 11.97 2.66 -14.87
CA PHE A 116 11.37 3.79 -15.59
C PHE A 116 12.42 4.85 -15.97
N GLU A 117 13.31 5.24 -15.06
CA GLU A 117 14.36 6.23 -15.37
C GLU A 117 15.40 5.68 -16.36
N ARG A 118 15.64 4.37 -16.40
CA ARG A 118 16.49 3.76 -17.44
C ARG A 118 15.87 3.85 -18.83
N GLU A 119 14.53 3.76 -18.92
CA GLU A 119 13.79 3.74 -20.19
C GLU A 119 13.47 5.15 -20.69
N CYS A 120 13.23 6.10 -19.79
CA CYS A 120 12.68 7.42 -20.12
C CYS A 120 13.44 8.61 -19.50
N GLY A 121 14.40 8.36 -18.62
CA GLY A 121 15.13 9.39 -17.88
C GLY A 121 16.46 9.79 -18.52
N ASP A 122 17.14 10.71 -17.85
CA ASP A 122 18.53 11.07 -18.13
C ASP A 122 19.47 10.44 -17.08
N LEU A 123 20.77 10.63 -17.25
CA LEU A 123 21.76 10.03 -16.35
C LEU A 123 21.63 10.57 -14.92
N GLU A 124 21.25 11.84 -14.76
CA GLU A 124 21.09 12.47 -13.44
C GLU A 124 19.84 11.94 -12.74
N SER A 125 18.70 11.85 -13.44
CA SER A 125 17.45 11.34 -12.91
C SER A 125 17.54 9.86 -12.54
N LEU A 126 18.27 9.06 -13.32
CA LEU A 126 18.56 7.67 -13.01
C LEU A 126 19.43 7.52 -11.76
N LYS A 127 20.47 8.34 -11.63
CA LYS A 127 21.32 8.35 -10.44
C LYS A 127 20.51 8.73 -9.20
N ASP A 128 19.76 9.82 -9.28
CA ASP A 128 18.86 10.30 -8.23
C ASP A 128 17.86 9.23 -7.77
N ALA A 129 17.25 8.53 -8.73
CA ALA A 129 16.30 7.46 -8.42
C ALA A 129 17.01 6.29 -7.74
N SER A 130 18.16 5.85 -8.26
CA SER A 130 18.93 4.74 -7.70
C SER A 130 19.33 5.02 -6.25
N GLU A 131 19.91 6.20 -5.97
CA GLU A 131 20.33 6.58 -4.62
C GLU A 131 19.14 6.60 -3.63
N LYS A 132 17.99 7.14 -4.07
CA LYS A 132 16.78 7.19 -3.24
C LYS A 132 16.19 5.81 -3.02
N THR A 133 16.11 4.97 -4.04
CA THR A 133 15.55 3.63 -3.92
C THR A 133 16.43 2.74 -3.07
N ASP A 134 17.76 2.83 -3.20
CA ASP A 134 18.70 2.04 -2.42
C ASP A 134 18.59 2.34 -0.93
N LEU A 135 18.49 3.62 -0.57
CA LEU A 135 18.24 4.04 0.80
C LEU A 135 16.92 3.46 1.35
N ARG A 136 15.85 3.52 0.56
CA ARG A 136 14.51 3.10 0.97
C ARG A 136 14.37 1.59 1.07
N VAL A 137 14.99 0.84 0.15
CA VAL A 137 15.07 -0.62 0.20
C VAL A 137 15.90 -1.07 1.39
N THR A 138 17.01 -0.40 1.68
CA THR A 138 17.82 -0.70 2.89
C THR A 138 17.01 -0.50 4.17
N GLN A 139 16.25 0.61 4.24
CA GLN A 139 15.34 0.85 5.38
C GLN A 139 14.27 -0.23 5.50
N ALA A 140 13.69 -0.69 4.38
CA ALA A 140 12.71 -1.76 4.37
C ALA A 140 13.30 -3.09 4.86
N GLN A 141 14.51 -3.45 4.40
CA GLN A 141 15.22 -4.64 4.86
C GLN A 141 15.52 -4.59 6.37
N GLN A 142 15.98 -3.45 6.88
CA GLN A 142 16.22 -3.26 8.31
C GLN A 142 14.93 -3.36 9.14
N ALA A 143 13.82 -2.79 8.63
CA ALA A 143 12.52 -2.89 9.29
C ALA A 143 12.05 -4.35 9.37
N GLN A 144 12.17 -5.09 8.27
CA GLN A 144 11.82 -6.50 8.21
C GLN A 144 12.70 -7.36 9.14
N GLN A 145 14.01 -7.08 9.21
CA GLN A 145 14.92 -7.77 10.14
C GLN A 145 14.49 -7.57 11.59
N LYS A 146 14.17 -6.34 11.99
CA LYS A 146 13.69 -6.03 13.34
C LYS A 146 12.36 -6.71 13.66
N GLU A 147 11.45 -6.81 12.69
CA GLU A 147 10.17 -7.48 12.86
C GLU A 147 10.34 -9.00 13.02
N ASN A 148 11.21 -9.60 12.21
CA ASN A 148 11.57 -11.02 12.33
C ASN A 148 12.23 -11.32 13.68
N GLU A 149 13.15 -10.47 14.14
CA GLU A 149 13.81 -10.63 15.44
C GLU A 149 12.80 -10.61 16.60
N LYS A 150 11.84 -9.66 16.58
CA LYS A 150 10.75 -9.61 17.56
C LYS A 150 9.89 -10.87 17.52
N LEU A 151 9.59 -11.38 16.32
CA LEU A 151 8.81 -12.61 16.16
C LEU A 151 9.54 -13.81 16.77
N TYR A 152 10.84 -13.94 16.53
CA TYR A 152 11.66 -15.01 17.12
C TYR A 152 11.71 -14.91 18.65
N GLN A 153 11.86 -13.70 19.20
CA GLN A 153 11.84 -13.46 20.65
C GLN A 153 10.49 -13.87 21.25
N GLN A 154 9.37 -13.45 20.65
CA GLN A 154 8.02 -13.81 21.10
C GLN A 154 7.78 -15.33 21.05
N GLN A 155 8.22 -16.00 19.98
CA GLN A 155 8.11 -17.45 19.89
C GLN A 155 8.94 -18.14 20.98
N ALA A 156 10.18 -17.70 21.22
CA ALA A 156 11.04 -18.25 22.26
C ALA A 156 10.42 -18.11 23.66
N GLU A 157 9.82 -16.94 23.97
CA GLU A 157 9.10 -16.68 25.21
C GLU A 157 7.87 -17.59 25.36
N GLN A 158 7.09 -17.78 24.29
CA GLN A 158 5.94 -18.69 24.28
C GLN A 158 6.35 -20.14 24.53
N TYR A 159 7.43 -20.62 23.90
CA TYR A 159 7.95 -21.97 24.14
C TYR A 159 8.44 -22.14 25.58
N ALA A 160 9.14 -21.13 26.14
CA ALA A 160 9.59 -21.16 27.52
C ALA A 160 8.41 -21.18 28.52
N ALA A 161 7.38 -20.37 28.27
CA ALA A 161 6.16 -20.35 29.09
C ALA A 161 5.38 -21.67 29.01
N ALA A 162 5.25 -22.26 27.82
CA ALA A 162 4.60 -23.56 27.63
C ALA A 162 5.35 -24.69 28.35
N ALA A 163 6.69 -24.69 28.30
CA ALA A 163 7.52 -25.64 29.03
C ALA A 163 7.36 -25.50 30.56
N ALA A 164 7.30 -24.27 31.07
CA ALA A 164 7.07 -24.00 32.49
C ALA A 164 5.67 -24.46 32.95
N ALA A 165 4.63 -24.22 32.14
CA ALA A 165 3.27 -24.68 32.43
C ALA A 165 3.15 -26.21 32.41
N ALA A 166 3.80 -26.89 31.46
CA ALA A 166 3.86 -28.35 31.40
C ALA A 166 4.54 -28.93 32.65
N ALA A 167 5.67 -28.34 33.08
CA ALA A 167 6.38 -28.77 34.29
C ALA A 167 5.56 -28.58 35.57
N ALA A 168 4.73 -27.53 35.66
CA ALA A 168 3.83 -27.30 36.79
C ALA A 168 2.69 -28.34 36.84
N ASN A 169 2.14 -28.74 35.69
CA ASN A 169 1.04 -29.70 35.62
C ASN A 169 1.48 -31.14 35.95
N THR A 170 2.72 -31.51 35.62
CA THR A 170 3.30 -32.82 36.00
C THR A 170 3.52 -32.95 37.51
N LYS A 171 3.76 -31.82 38.21
CA LYS A 171 3.90 -31.79 39.68
C LYS A 171 2.55 -31.80 40.43
N ALA A 172 1.43 -31.55 39.74
CA ALA A 172 0.10 -31.42 40.34
C ALA A 172 -0.76 -32.70 40.24
N LYS A 173 -0.26 -33.80 39.67
CA LYS A 173 -0.98 -35.09 39.60
C LYS A 173 -0.65 -35.91 40.87
N PRO A 174 -1.52 -35.98 41.89
CA PRO A 174 -1.23 -36.77 43.09
C PRO A 174 -1.29 -38.26 42.74
N ALA A 175 -0.37 -39.03 43.32
CA ALA A 175 -0.35 -40.48 43.25
C ALA A 175 -1.67 -41.04 43.80
N ARG A 176 -2.58 -41.44 42.92
CA ARG A 176 -3.73 -42.29 43.27
C ARG A 176 -3.27 -43.73 43.20
N GLY A 177 -2.93 -44.30 44.34
CA GLY A 177 -2.64 -45.72 44.48
C GLY A 177 -1.79 -45.99 45.71
N ASP A 178 -2.46 -46.34 46.81
CA ASP A 178 -2.15 -47.54 47.60
C ASP A 178 -3.03 -47.53 48.87
N GLU A 179 -4.22 -48.12 48.78
CA GLU A 179 -4.94 -48.64 49.96
C GLU A 179 -4.90 -50.17 49.86
N LYS A 180 -4.20 -50.78 50.82
CA LYS A 180 -4.25 -52.20 51.16
C LYS A 180 -5.26 -52.43 52.26
#